data_AF-A0A915NA99-F1
#
_entry.id   AF-A0A915NA99-F1
#
_cell.length_a   1.000
_cell.length_b   1.000
_cell.length_c   1.000
_cell.angle_alpha   90.00
_cell.angle_beta   90.00
_cell.angle_gamma   90.00
#
_symmetry.space_group_name_H-M   'P 1'
#
loop_
_entity.id
_entity.type
_entity.pdbx_description
1 polymer ?
#
loop_
_entity_poly.entity_id
_entity_poly.type
_entity_poly.pdbx_seq_one_letter_code
_entity_poly.pdbx_strand_id
1 'polypeptide(L)'
;AAFGTNVDWSRAPKYVYESLLRAFNQFKDYRIIFVYNGPDLPNLGKHVLLTRWAPQLEILAHHKTKAFISHGGSKSLREALCTGVPLIVMPVYAEQRQSYVGIGTCSCY
;
A
#
# COMPACT_ATOMS: atom_id res chain seq x y z
N ALA A 1 2.78 -0.39 1.63
CA ALA A 1 1.54 0.17 1.06
C ALA A 1 1.88 1.47 0.35
N ALA A 2 1.62 1.55 -0.95
CA ALA A 2 1.99 2.68 -1.80
C ALA A 2 0.76 3.20 -2.56
N PHE A 3 0.32 4.39 -2.19
CA PHE A 3 -0.89 5.01 -2.75
C PHE A 3 -0.59 6.04 -3.84
N GLY A 4 0.62 6.00 -4.40
CA GLY A 4 1.06 6.92 -5.45
C GLY A 4 1.29 8.34 -4.95
N THR A 5 1.93 9.16 -5.80
CA THR A 5 2.17 10.59 -5.55
C THR A 5 0.94 11.47 -5.75
N ASN A 6 -0.16 10.90 -6.27
CA ASN A 6 -1.40 11.64 -6.60
C ASN A 6 -2.44 11.63 -5.48
N VAL A 7 -2.22 10.90 -4.39
CA VAL A 7 -3.12 10.91 -3.23
C VAL A 7 -2.61 11.96 -2.24
N ASP A 8 -3.30 13.10 -2.21
CA ASP A 8 -3.13 14.08 -1.13
C ASP A 8 -3.83 13.57 0.12
N TRP A 9 -3.04 12.92 0.97
CA TRP A 9 -3.47 12.44 2.27
C TRP A 9 -3.81 13.57 3.25
N SER A 10 -3.76 14.85 2.88
CA SER A 10 -4.31 15.94 3.70
C SER A 10 -5.80 16.13 3.47
N ARG A 11 -6.34 15.62 2.35
CA ARG A 11 -7.74 15.77 1.94
C ARG A 11 -8.59 14.53 2.20
N ALA A 12 -7.98 13.43 2.65
CA ALA A 12 -8.76 12.22 2.90
C ALA A 12 -9.66 12.42 4.15
N PRO A 13 -10.84 11.79 4.19
CA PRO A 13 -11.69 11.84 5.35
C PRO A 13 -11.08 11.16 6.58
N LYS A 14 -11.34 11.72 7.77
CA LYS A 14 -10.81 11.21 9.05
C LYS A 14 -11.06 9.70 9.26
N TYR A 15 -12.21 9.18 8.82
CA TYR A 15 -12.58 7.78 8.98
C TYR A 15 -11.65 6.80 8.24
N VAL A 16 -10.99 7.24 7.16
CA VAL A 16 -10.07 6.41 6.37
C VAL A 16 -8.80 6.15 7.16
N TYR A 17 -8.21 7.20 7.75
CA TYR A 17 -7.00 7.04 8.57
C TYR A 17 -7.28 6.20 9.81
N GLU A 18 -8.41 6.42 10.49
CA GLU A 18 -8.74 5.61 11.67
C GLU A 18 -8.89 4.13 11.32
N SER A 19 -9.47 3.82 10.17
CA SER A 19 -9.63 2.44 9.71
C SER A 19 -8.28 1.81 9.36
N LEU A 20 -7.39 2.57 8.71
CA LEU A 20 -6.01 2.13 8.42
C LEU A 20 -5.20 1.93 9.71
N LEU A 21 -5.30 2.85 10.66
CA LEU A 21 -4.65 2.75 11.97
C LEU A 21 -5.11 1.50 12.72
N ARG A 22 -6.43 1.26 12.76
CA ARG A 22 -7.00 0.05 13.37
C ARG A 22 -6.48 -1.21 12.68
N ALA A 23 -6.50 -1.27 11.35
CA ALA A 23 -6.01 -2.41 10.60
C ALA A 23 -4.52 -2.66 10.85
N PHE A 24 -3.66 -1.65 10.70
CA PHE A 24 -2.21 -1.79 10.88
C PHE A 24 -1.83 -2.23 12.30
N ASN A 25 -2.57 -1.77 13.31
CA ASN A 25 -2.34 -2.18 14.69
C ASN A 25 -2.78 -3.62 15.01
N GLN A 26 -3.66 -4.23 14.21
CA GLN A 26 -4.02 -5.64 14.34
C GLN A 26 -2.94 -6.57 13.79
N PHE A 27 -2.23 -6.17 12.72
CA PHE A 27 -1.18 -6.98 12.09
C PHE A 27 0.18 -6.85 12.77
N LYS A 28 0.27 -7.22 14.05
CA LYS A 28 1.52 -7.09 14.85
C LYS A 28 2.64 -8.02 14.42
N ASP A 29 2.32 -9.14 13.78
CA ASP A 29 3.29 -10.13 13.31
C ASP A 29 4.02 -9.73 12.02
N TYR A 30 3.56 -8.65 11.38
CA TYR A 30 4.10 -8.16 10.11
C TYR A 30 4.74 -6.79 10.27
N ARG A 31 5.86 -6.57 9.57
CA ARG A 31 6.42 -5.22 9.43
C ARG A 31 5.70 -4.49 8.30
N ILE A 32 5.08 -3.36 8.62
CA ILE A 32 4.31 -2.58 7.65
C ILE A 32 5.14 -1.36 7.25
N ILE A 33 5.45 -1.24 5.96
CA ILE A 33 6.02 -0.01 5.40
C ILE A 33 4.87 0.74 4.75
N PHE A 34 4.52 1.90 5.30
CA PHE A 34 3.46 2.76 4.78
C PHE A 34 4.07 4.04 4.21
N VAL A 35 3.99 4.18 2.89
CA VAL A 35 4.43 5.40 2.21
C VAL A 35 3.30 6.42 2.27
N TYR A 36 3.51 7.50 3.01
CA TYR A 36 2.48 8.46 3.39
C TYR A 36 3.08 9.87 3.51
N ASN A 37 2.36 10.87 2.96
CA ASN A 37 2.77 12.26 2.91
C ASN A 37 1.80 13.23 3.63
N GLY A 38 0.85 12.71 4.41
CA GLY A 38 -0.16 13.51 5.11
C GLY A 38 0.24 13.87 6.57
N PRO A 39 -0.73 14.34 7.37
CA PRO A 39 -0.51 14.69 8.79
C PRO A 39 -0.17 13.46 9.66
N ASP A 40 0.56 13.69 10.74
CA ASP A 40 1.02 12.63 11.64
C ASP A 40 -0.11 11.73 12.11
N LEU A 41 0.15 10.42 12.08
CA LEU A 41 -0.78 9.37 12.51
C LEU A 41 -0.38 8.89 13.91
N PRO A 42 -1.02 9.40 14.99
CA PRO A 42 -0.71 8.95 16.33
C PRO A 42 -1.15 7.50 16.56
N ASN A 43 -0.56 6.83 17.55
CA ASN A 43 -0.90 5.48 18.00
C ASN A 43 -0.57 4.35 17.01
N LEU A 44 0.52 4.46 16.26
CA LEU A 44 1.03 3.35 15.47
C LEU A 44 1.99 2.47 16.27
N GLY A 45 1.84 1.15 16.10
CA GLY A 45 2.77 0.19 16.68
C GLY A 45 4.18 0.33 16.09
N LYS A 46 5.20 -0.07 16.86
CA LYS A 46 6.62 -0.02 16.48
C LYS A 46 6.96 -0.83 15.21
N HIS A 47 6.08 -1.74 14.80
CA HIS A 47 6.19 -2.54 13.58
C HIS A 47 5.77 -1.79 12.31
N VAL A 48 5.17 -0.60 12.44
CA VAL A 48 4.75 0.24 11.33
C VAL A 48 5.77 1.35 11.11
N LEU A 49 6.40 1.33 9.94
CA LEU A 49 7.29 2.39 9.48
C LEU A 49 6.52 3.34 8.57
N LEU A 50 6.33 4.58 9.02
CA LEU A 50 5.93 5.67 8.13
C LEU A 50 7.15 6.29 7.47
N THR A 51 7.06 6.47 6.16
CA THR A 51 8.04 7.21 5.39
C THR A 51 7.35 7.98 4.26
N ARG A 52 7.93 9.10 3.84
CA ARG A 52 7.43 9.84 2.67
C ARG A 52 7.85 9.20 1.35
N TRP A 53 8.89 8.37 1.38
CA TRP A 53 9.44 7.72 0.20
C TRP A 53 10.10 6.40 0.57
N ALA A 54 10.01 5.42 -0.33
CA ALA A 54 10.69 4.13 -0.20
C ALA A 54 10.98 3.56 -1.59
N PRO A 55 12.06 2.77 -1.77
CA PRO A 55 12.36 2.11 -3.04
C PRO A 55 11.36 0.97 -3.30
N GLN A 56 10.25 1.28 -3.96
CA GLN A 56 9.11 0.38 -4.15
C GLN A 56 9.51 -0.96 -4.80
N LEU A 57 10.28 -0.91 -5.90
CA LEU A 57 10.71 -2.10 -6.63
C LEU A 57 11.63 -3.00 -5.80
N GLU A 58 12.59 -2.43 -5.07
CA GLU A 58 13.50 -3.20 -4.22
C GLU A 58 12.77 -3.88 -3.07
N ILE A 59 11.81 -3.17 -2.46
CA ILE A 59 10.96 -3.74 -1.41
C ILE A 59 10.11 -4.86 -1.99
N LEU A 60 9.52 -4.68 -3.18
CA LEU A 60 8.72 -5.73 -3.83
C LEU A 60 9.56 -6.95 -4.22
N ALA A 61 10.78 -6.75 -4.69
CA ALA A 61 11.71 -7.83 -5.03
C ALA A 61 12.31 -8.55 -3.80
N HIS A 62 12.13 -8.00 -2.59
CA HIS A 62 12.70 -8.58 -1.38
C HIS A 62 11.92 -9.83 -0.92
N HIS A 63 12.63 -10.93 -0.65
CA HIS A 63 12.05 -12.23 -0.24
C HIS A 63 11.14 -12.21 1.01
N LYS A 64 11.28 -11.19 1.88
CA LYS A 64 10.42 -10.99 3.06
C LYS A 64 9.10 -10.30 2.74
N THR A 65 8.89 -9.81 1.53
CA THR A 65 7.67 -9.13 1.14
C THR A 65 6.58 -10.15 0.89
N LYS A 66 5.52 -10.09 1.71
CA LYS A 66 4.41 -11.05 1.69
C LYS A 66 3.17 -10.53 0.97
N ALA A 67 2.97 -9.23 1.00
CA ALA A 67 1.83 -8.58 0.36
C ALA A 67 2.18 -7.12 0.05
N PHE A 68 1.56 -6.60 -0.99
CA PHE A 68 1.67 -5.21 -1.39
C PHE A 68 0.28 -4.60 -1.46
N ILE A 69 0.09 -3.45 -0.79
CA ILE A 69 -1.16 -2.71 -0.83
C ILE A 69 -0.96 -1.49 -1.72
N SER A 70 -1.81 -1.32 -2.74
CA SER A 70 -1.74 -0.22 -3.71
C SER A 70 -3.11 0.43 -3.90
N HIS A 71 -3.13 1.70 -4.30
CA HIS A 71 -4.35 2.38 -4.75
C HIS A 71 -4.87 1.94 -6.13
N GLY A 72 -4.14 1.06 -6.84
CA GLY A 72 -4.53 0.59 -8.16
C GLY A 72 -3.86 1.33 -9.33
N GLY A 73 -2.87 2.20 -9.07
CA GLY A 73 -2.07 2.81 -10.12
C GLY A 73 -1.41 1.77 -11.03
N SER A 74 -1.44 2.00 -12.34
CA SER A 74 -0.97 1.06 -13.37
C SER A 74 0.50 0.63 -13.21
N LYS A 75 1.36 1.51 -12.69
CA LYS A 75 2.76 1.18 -12.35
C LYS A 75 2.86 0.18 -11.20
N SER A 76 2.16 0.45 -10.10
CA SER A 76 2.12 -0.41 -8.92
C SER A 76 1.54 -1.80 -9.23
N LEU A 77 0.54 -1.86 -10.12
CA LEU A 77 -0.01 -3.13 -10.59
C LEU A 77 1.03 -3.95 -11.36
N ARG A 78 1.73 -3.34 -12.33
CA ARG A 78 2.79 -4.02 -13.09
C ARG A 78 3.92 -4.52 -12.19
N GLU A 79 4.41 -3.69 -11.28
CA GLU A 79 5.52 -4.07 -10.39
C GLU A 79 5.15 -5.24 -9.46
N ALA A 80 3.93 -5.26 -8.93
CA ALA A 80 3.44 -6.37 -8.11
C ALA A 80 3.31 -7.67 -8.92
N LEU A 81 2.76 -7.57 -10.13
CA LEU A 81 2.63 -8.70 -11.05
C LEU A 81 3.99 -9.26 -11.45
N CYS A 82 4.97 -8.41 -11.79
CA CYS A 82 6.31 -8.82 -12.21
C CYS A 82 7.10 -9.47 -11.07
N THR A 83 6.84 -9.09 -9.81
CA THR A 83 7.54 -9.63 -8.63
C THR A 83 6.84 -10.85 -8.01
N GLY A 84 5.65 -11.22 -8.51
CA GLY A 84 4.86 -12.32 -7.97
C GLY A 84 4.33 -12.07 -6.55
N VAL A 85 4.34 -10.82 -6.09
CA VAL A 85 3.85 -10.46 -4.74
C VAL A 85 2.33 -10.29 -4.78
N PRO A 86 1.58 -10.91 -3.86
CA PRO A 86 0.14 -10.69 -3.72
C PRO A 86 -0.21 -9.20 -3.58
N LEU A 87 -1.05 -8.69 -4.48
CA LEU A 87 -1.49 -7.30 -4.52
C LEU A 87 -2.89 -7.14 -3.93
N ILE A 88 -3.02 -6.25 -2.95
CA ILE A 88 -4.29 -5.75 -2.43
C ILE A 88 -4.51 -4.36 -3.01
N VAL A 89 -5.55 -4.20 -3.83
CA VAL A 89 -5.94 -2.90 -4.38
C VAL A 89 -6.97 -2.26 -3.45
N MET A 90 -6.61 -1.15 -2.81
CA MET A 90 -7.51 -0.32 -2.02
C MET A 90 -7.66 1.04 -2.69
N PRO A 91 -8.73 1.28 -3.47
CA PRO A 91 -8.90 2.53 -4.20
C PRO A 91 -9.07 3.69 -3.22
N VAL A 92 -8.19 4.69 -3.29
CA VAL A 92 -8.28 5.92 -2.50
C VAL A 92 -8.46 7.06 -3.49
N TYR A 93 -9.66 7.65 -3.50
CA TYR A 93 -10.09 8.76 -4.36
C TYR A 93 -10.04 8.52 -5.88
N ALA A 94 -11.23 8.34 -6.45
CA ALA A 94 -11.66 8.85 -7.75
C ALA A 94 -10.89 8.54 -9.05
N GLU A 95 -9.95 7.59 -9.11
CA GLU A 95 -9.53 7.00 -10.40
C GLU A 95 -10.33 5.71 -10.70
N GLN A 96 -11.55 5.97 -11.16
CA GLN A 96 -12.41 5.15 -12.03
C GLN A 96 -12.67 3.69 -11.65
N ARG A 97 -13.82 3.48 -10.98
CA ARG A 97 -14.92 2.58 -11.36
C ARG A 97 -14.66 1.09 -11.70
N GLN A 98 -13.49 0.52 -11.43
CA GLN A 98 -13.25 -0.92 -11.51
C GLN A 98 -12.41 -1.42 -10.33
N SER A 99 -13.09 -1.84 -9.26
CA SER A 99 -12.48 -2.60 -8.17
C SER A 99 -12.18 -4.03 -8.65
N TYR A 100 -11.03 -4.26 -9.28
CA TYR A 100 -10.55 -5.62 -9.55
C TYR A 100 -9.79 -6.14 -8.33
N VAL A 101 -10.41 -7.07 -7.59
CA VAL A 101 -9.68 -8.02 -6.74
C VAL A 101 -9.28 -9.17 -7.65
N GLY A 102 -8.11 -9.06 -8.26
CA GLY A 102 -7.53 -10.09 -9.11
C GLY A 102 -6.24 -10.62 -8.48
N ILE A 103 -6.21 -11.90 -8.11
CA ILE A 103 -4.95 -12.62 -7.89
C ILE A 103 -4.43 -12.97 -9.29
N GLY A 104 -3.65 -12.07 -9.87
CA GLY A 104 -2.97 -12.31 -11.14
C GLY A 104 -1.51 -12.67 -10.87
N THR A 105 -1.04 -13.80 -11.39
CA THR A 105 0.38 -14.05 -11.59
C THR A 105 0.69 -13.71 -13.05
N CYS A 106 1.68 -12.87 -13.31
CA CYS A 106 2.17 -12.66 -14.66
C CYS A 106 3.53 -13.35 -14.76
N SER A 107 3.64 -14.32 -15.67
CA SER A 107 4.93 -14.91 -16.01
C SER A 107 5.63 -13.94 -16.95
N CYS A 108 6.49 -13.08 -16.40
CA CYS A 108 7.42 -12.31 -17.21
C CYS A 108 8.52 -13.25 -17.69
N TYR A 109 8.51 -13.54 -19.00
CA TYR A 109 9.63 -14.13 -19.72
C TYR A 109 10.77 -13.13 -19.85
#